data_AF-A0A814SBB2-F1
#
_entry.id   AF-A0A814SBB2-F1
#
_cell.length_a   1.000
_cell.length_b   1.000
_cell.length_c   1.000
_cell.angle_alpha   90.00
_cell.angle_beta   90.00
_cell.angle_gamma   90.00
#
_symmetry.space_group_name_H-M   'P 1'
#
loop_
_entity.id
_entity.type
_entity.pdbx_description
1 polymer ?
#
loop_
_entity_poly.entity_id
_entity_poly.type
_entity_poly.pdbx_seq_one_letter_code
_entity_poly.pdbx_strand_id
1 'polypeptide(L)'
;MATTTNSHSGKHRSDPEIEKYRLELNWTKILDKLKAAKVSEYVKFLDGEAQLEYYLQQYPLTDSRHIEQSRNDLIRIENLLKSGGSTRSFEGQCLLAKLYYAQARYDECLTNVNLAINSIPNDINEQPNRSSLLLAEIYALNGLLLEKKNEDLHEIIKSFDDSCKLSQTYYGAVEKTKNLSNDNLDIENSLIELAYQRLPLLHASNNNIKTAIEIFRSYIQNVHIKSLETMRQTLIKQYAELLLKCVCKGNYIPITISDEKNNKVNRRTSQSLFIPRDVDEEILLL
;
A
#
# COMPACT_ATOMS: atom_id res chain seq x y z
N MET A 1 36.36 -41.11 10.13
CA MET A 1 34.91 -41.07 9.79
C MET A 1 34.27 -40.01 10.66
N ALA A 2 34.08 -38.81 10.13
CA ALA A 2 33.37 -37.73 10.80
C ALA A 2 31.89 -37.79 10.40
N THR A 3 31.01 -38.04 11.36
CA THR A 3 29.56 -37.98 11.19
C THR A 3 29.10 -36.54 11.35
N THR A 4 28.82 -35.88 10.23
CA THR A 4 28.20 -34.56 10.17
C THR A 4 26.71 -34.71 10.49
N THR A 5 26.29 -34.23 11.66
CA THR A 5 24.87 -34.10 12.01
C THR A 5 24.29 -32.88 11.30
N ASN A 6 23.55 -33.15 10.22
CA ASN A 6 22.90 -32.14 9.40
C ASN A 6 21.63 -31.65 10.13
N SER A 7 21.72 -30.53 10.85
CA SER A 7 20.58 -29.89 11.50
C SER A 7 19.69 -29.23 10.44
N HIS A 8 18.64 -29.95 10.00
CA HIS A 8 17.55 -29.36 9.22
C HIS A 8 16.76 -28.41 10.13
N SER A 9 16.93 -27.10 9.94
CA SER A 9 15.99 -26.10 10.43
C SER A 9 14.64 -26.35 9.76
N GLY A 10 13.68 -26.88 10.53
CA GLY A 10 12.33 -27.13 10.05
C GLY A 10 11.70 -25.81 9.61
N LYS A 11 11.60 -25.59 8.29
CA LYS A 11 10.69 -24.60 7.72
C LYS A 11 9.29 -24.97 8.23
N HIS A 12 8.78 -24.21 9.21
CA HIS A 12 7.37 -24.26 9.56
C HIS A 12 6.60 -23.93 8.28
N ARG A 13 5.98 -24.97 7.69
CA ARG A 13 5.19 -24.82 6.48
C ARG A 13 3.95 -24.01 6.88
N SER A 14 3.91 -22.75 6.43
CA SER A 14 2.77 -21.87 6.67
C SER A 14 1.48 -22.54 6.18
N ASP A 15 0.41 -22.38 6.94
CA ASP A 15 -0.91 -22.88 6.59
C ASP A 15 -1.41 -22.14 5.33
N PRO A 16 -1.64 -22.84 4.21
CA PRO A 16 -1.94 -22.19 2.93
C PRO A 16 -3.23 -21.37 2.97
N GLU A 17 -4.18 -21.71 3.83
CA GLU A 17 -5.39 -20.90 4.01
C GLU A 17 -5.12 -19.62 4.80
N ILE A 18 -4.18 -19.63 5.76
CA ILE A 18 -3.79 -18.40 6.47
C ILE A 18 -3.14 -17.43 5.49
N GLU A 19 -2.21 -17.89 4.65
CA GLU A 19 -1.61 -17.03 3.61
C GLU A 19 -2.64 -16.52 2.61
N LYS A 20 -3.64 -17.35 2.27
CA LYS A 20 -4.77 -16.90 1.46
C LYS A 20 -5.53 -15.77 2.15
N TYR A 21 -5.88 -15.90 3.43
CA TYR A 21 -6.58 -14.83 4.14
C TYR A 21 -5.72 -13.58 4.35
N ARG A 22 -4.40 -13.72 4.51
CA ARG A 22 -3.45 -12.58 4.56
C ARG A 22 -3.39 -11.84 3.23
N LEU A 23 -3.46 -12.58 2.11
CA LEU A 23 -3.58 -12.03 0.76
C LEU A 23 -4.91 -11.34 0.52
N GLU A 24 -6.01 -11.86 1.06
CA GLU A 24 -7.35 -11.26 1.01
C GLU A 24 -7.57 -10.15 2.05
N LEU A 25 -6.57 -9.84 2.88
CA LEU A 25 -6.65 -8.92 4.02
C LEU A 25 -7.82 -9.26 4.98
N ASN A 26 -8.22 -10.52 5.06
CA ASN A 26 -9.35 -10.96 5.87
C ASN A 26 -8.89 -11.33 7.29
N TRP A 27 -8.65 -10.30 8.09
CA TRP A 27 -8.10 -10.43 9.44
C TRP A 27 -9.04 -11.17 10.41
N THR A 28 -10.35 -11.02 10.25
CA THR A 28 -11.34 -11.71 11.09
C THR A 28 -11.26 -13.23 10.98
N LYS A 29 -11.15 -13.76 9.75
CA LYS A 29 -10.97 -15.20 9.51
C LYS A 29 -9.63 -15.72 10.05
N ILE A 30 -8.56 -14.91 9.97
CA ILE A 30 -7.27 -15.26 10.56
C ILE A 30 -7.43 -15.38 12.08
N LEU A 31 -8.00 -14.38 12.74
CA LEU A 31 -8.21 -14.38 14.19
C LEU A 31 -9.06 -15.58 14.64
N ASP A 32 -10.13 -15.91 13.92
CA ASP A 32 -10.96 -17.07 14.22
C ASP A 32 -10.19 -18.39 14.09
N LYS A 33 -9.35 -18.51 13.06
CA LYS A 33 -8.54 -19.71 12.84
C LYS A 33 -7.44 -19.85 13.91
N LEU A 34 -6.85 -18.75 14.36
CA LEU A 34 -5.79 -18.76 15.36
C LEU A 34 -6.28 -19.15 16.77
N LYS A 35 -7.58 -18.97 17.09
CA LYS A 35 -8.17 -19.39 18.39
C LYS A 35 -7.96 -20.88 18.70
N ALA A 36 -7.98 -21.72 17.68
CA ALA A 36 -7.81 -23.18 17.80
C ALA A 36 -6.36 -23.64 17.56
N ALA A 37 -5.46 -22.72 17.20
CA ALA A 37 -4.08 -23.06 16.85
C ALA A 37 -3.23 -23.32 18.11
N LYS A 38 -2.27 -24.25 17.99
CA LYS A 38 -1.29 -24.48 19.05
C LYS A 38 -0.38 -23.25 19.19
N VAL A 39 -0.26 -22.72 20.41
CA VAL A 39 0.60 -21.57 20.69
C VAL A 39 2.04 -21.86 20.25
N SER A 40 2.54 -21.02 19.35
CA SER A 40 3.92 -21.00 18.87
C SER A 40 4.34 -19.54 18.64
N GLU A 41 5.63 -19.28 18.47
CA GLU A 41 6.12 -17.93 18.15
C GLU A 41 5.50 -17.40 16.85
N TYR A 42 5.40 -18.25 15.82
CA TYR A 42 4.76 -17.89 14.56
C TYR A 42 3.26 -17.59 14.71
N VAL A 43 2.53 -18.37 15.51
CA VAL A 43 1.11 -18.11 15.81
C VAL A 43 0.93 -16.79 16.56
N LYS A 44 1.82 -16.45 17.50
CA LYS A 44 1.80 -15.14 18.18
C LYS A 44 2.07 -14.00 17.21
N PHE A 45 3.00 -14.18 16.27
CA PHE A 45 3.26 -13.19 15.23
C PHE A 45 2.04 -12.94 14.36
N LEU A 46 1.39 -14.00 13.85
CA LEU A 46 0.17 -13.89 13.05
C LEU A 46 -1.00 -13.27 13.84
N ASP A 47 -1.11 -13.58 15.14
CA ASP A 47 -2.10 -12.98 16.03
C ASP A 47 -1.84 -11.47 16.21
N GLY A 48 -0.58 -11.09 16.40
CA GLY A 48 -0.16 -9.69 16.45
C GLY A 48 -0.44 -8.93 15.15
N GLU A 49 -0.12 -9.52 13.99
CA GLU A 49 -0.42 -8.95 12.68
C GLU A 49 -1.93 -8.75 12.50
N ALA A 50 -2.73 -9.82 12.67
CA ALA A 50 -4.16 -9.75 12.42
C ALA A 50 -4.89 -8.78 13.38
N GLN A 51 -4.47 -8.70 14.65
CA GLN A 51 -5.01 -7.72 15.59
C GLN A 51 -4.60 -6.29 15.22
N LEU A 52 -3.35 -6.07 14.80
CA LEU A 52 -2.88 -4.75 14.37
C LEU A 52 -3.67 -4.27 13.15
N GLU A 53 -3.76 -5.07 12.11
CA GLU A 53 -4.42 -4.68 10.86
C GLU A 53 -5.92 -4.48 11.07
N TYR A 54 -6.57 -5.32 11.87
CA TYR A 54 -7.97 -5.12 12.25
C TYR A 54 -8.19 -3.81 13.02
N TYR A 55 -7.26 -3.45 13.92
CA TYR A 55 -7.30 -2.17 14.62
C TYR A 55 -7.13 -0.99 13.65
N LEU A 56 -6.17 -1.07 12.73
CA LEU A 56 -5.88 0.00 11.78
C LEU A 56 -6.99 0.21 10.72
N GLN A 57 -7.83 -0.80 10.46
CA GLN A 57 -9.05 -0.63 9.67
C GLN A 57 -10.07 0.28 10.36
N GLN A 58 -10.11 0.29 11.69
CA GLN A 58 -11.04 1.13 12.47
C GLN A 58 -10.42 2.49 12.80
N TYR A 59 -9.11 2.53 12.97
CA TYR A 59 -8.35 3.73 13.31
C TYR A 59 -7.20 3.93 12.31
N PRO A 60 -7.50 4.46 11.11
CA PRO A 60 -6.51 4.66 10.05
C PRO A 60 -5.31 5.50 10.52
N LEU A 61 -4.10 5.14 10.07
CA LEU A 61 -2.86 5.85 10.41
C LEU A 61 -2.86 7.32 9.94
N THR A 62 -3.70 7.65 8.96
CA THR A 62 -3.88 8.99 8.42
C THR A 62 -4.70 9.90 9.34
N ASP A 63 -5.36 9.34 10.36
CA ASP A 63 -6.16 10.07 11.35
C ASP A 63 -5.43 10.21 12.69
N SER A 64 -5.05 11.44 13.04
CA SER A 64 -4.32 11.75 14.27
C SER A 64 -5.19 11.79 15.53
N ARG A 65 -6.52 11.68 15.43
CA ARG A 65 -7.44 11.79 16.57
C ARG A 65 -7.31 10.66 17.59
N HIS A 66 -6.77 9.51 17.18
CA HIS A 66 -6.74 8.28 17.98
C HIS A 66 -5.36 7.96 18.60
N ILE A 67 -4.40 8.88 18.57
CA ILE A 67 -3.02 8.63 19.04
C ILE A 67 -2.97 8.19 20.51
N GLU A 68 -3.67 8.89 21.42
CA GLU A 68 -3.64 8.55 22.86
C GLU A 68 -4.26 7.17 23.14
N GLN A 69 -5.33 6.82 22.41
CA GLN A 69 -5.94 5.50 22.50
C GLN A 69 -4.97 4.42 21.98
N SER A 70 -4.36 4.64 20.82
CA SER A 70 -3.39 3.71 20.21
C SER A 70 -2.19 3.42 21.12
N ARG A 71 -1.74 4.39 21.93
CA ARG A 71 -0.66 4.17 22.90
C ARG A 71 -1.00 3.14 23.96
N ASN A 72 -2.27 3.03 24.35
CA ASN A 72 -2.72 2.06 25.35
C ASN A 72 -3.11 0.73 24.69
N ASP A 73 -3.92 0.79 23.62
CA ASP A 73 -4.52 -0.38 22.99
C ASP A 73 -3.49 -1.28 22.29
N LEU A 74 -2.40 -0.69 21.77
CA LEU A 74 -1.41 -1.43 20.96
C LEU A 74 -0.27 -2.06 21.77
N ILE A 75 -0.18 -1.84 23.09
CA ILE A 75 0.92 -2.39 23.93
C ILE A 75 0.94 -3.92 23.87
N ARG A 76 -0.24 -4.55 23.98
CA ARG A 76 -0.35 -6.02 23.90
C ARG A 76 0.09 -6.53 22.53
N ILE A 77 -0.29 -5.84 21.47
CA ILE A 77 0.02 -6.19 20.08
C ILE A 77 1.53 -6.04 19.83
N GLU A 78 2.15 -4.98 20.33
CA GLU A 78 3.61 -4.79 20.28
C GLU A 78 4.35 -5.98 20.91
N ASN A 79 3.88 -6.47 22.05
CA ASN A 79 4.46 -7.65 22.71
C ASN A 79 4.27 -8.94 21.90
N LEU A 80 3.13 -9.12 21.23
CA LEU A 80 2.89 -10.27 20.35
C LEU A 80 3.86 -10.26 19.16
N LEU A 81 4.00 -9.12 18.49
CA LEU A 81 4.92 -8.94 17.36
C LEU A 81 6.38 -9.14 17.78
N LYS A 82 6.77 -8.67 18.97
CA LYS A 82 8.13 -8.83 19.48
C LYS A 82 8.45 -10.26 19.90
N SER A 83 7.53 -10.90 20.63
CA SER A 83 7.72 -12.25 21.18
C SER A 83 7.55 -13.37 20.14
N GLY A 84 7.02 -13.06 18.95
CA GLY A 84 6.85 -14.02 17.87
C GLY A 84 8.12 -14.37 17.09
N GLY A 85 9.31 -13.97 17.56
CA GLY A 85 10.60 -14.24 16.90
C GLY A 85 10.85 -13.42 15.62
N SER A 86 9.83 -12.75 15.09
CA SER A 86 9.85 -12.03 13.82
C SER A 86 10.28 -10.57 13.91
N THR A 87 10.67 -10.05 15.08
CA THR A 87 11.07 -8.63 15.27
C THR A 87 12.15 -8.16 14.28
N ARG A 88 13.05 -9.07 13.87
CA ARG A 88 14.12 -8.79 12.90
C ARG A 88 13.78 -9.21 11.47
N SER A 89 12.64 -9.85 11.26
CA SER A 89 12.16 -10.16 9.91
C SER A 89 11.66 -8.89 9.24
N PHE A 90 11.69 -8.89 7.91
CA PHE A 90 11.13 -7.82 7.09
C PHE A 90 9.69 -7.50 7.51
N GLU A 91 8.79 -8.49 7.56
CA GLU A 91 7.38 -8.27 7.91
C GLU A 91 7.21 -7.73 9.32
N GLY A 92 7.98 -8.23 10.30
CA GLY A 92 7.93 -7.74 11.67
C GLY A 92 8.37 -6.29 11.80
N GLN A 93 9.39 -5.86 11.05
CA GLN A 93 9.82 -4.46 11.00
C GLN A 93 8.74 -3.58 10.36
N CYS A 94 8.12 -4.04 9.27
CA CYS A 94 7.02 -3.32 8.63
C CYS A 94 5.84 -3.10 9.60
N LEU A 95 5.41 -4.16 10.29
CA LEU A 95 4.28 -4.11 11.23
C LEU A 95 4.60 -3.24 12.46
N LEU A 96 5.82 -3.34 12.99
CA LEU A 96 6.26 -2.48 14.10
C LEU A 96 6.33 -1.01 13.68
N ALA A 97 6.78 -0.70 12.45
CA ALA A 97 6.77 0.67 11.95
C ALA A 97 5.34 1.24 11.93
N LYS A 98 4.37 0.49 11.37
CA LYS A 98 2.95 0.90 11.37
C LYS A 98 2.42 1.12 12.80
N LEU A 99 2.71 0.20 13.72
CA LEU A 99 2.32 0.31 15.13
C LEU A 99 2.92 1.56 15.79
N TYR A 100 4.21 1.82 15.61
CA TYR A 100 4.86 2.99 16.20
C TYR A 100 4.35 4.30 15.61
N TYR A 101 4.02 4.33 14.32
CA TYR A 101 3.37 5.48 13.72
C TYR A 101 2.01 5.77 14.36
N ALA A 102 1.18 4.74 14.58
CA ALA A 102 -0.13 4.86 15.25
C ALA A 102 -0.02 5.46 16.66
N GLN A 103 1.08 5.17 17.36
CA GLN A 103 1.39 5.66 18.70
C GLN A 103 2.09 7.04 18.71
N ALA A 104 2.33 7.64 17.54
CA ALA A 104 3.15 8.83 17.34
C ALA A 104 4.60 8.70 17.83
N ARG A 105 5.15 7.48 17.84
CA ARG A 105 6.54 7.16 18.16
C ARG A 105 7.39 7.20 16.88
N TYR A 106 7.58 8.40 16.35
CA TYR A 106 8.11 8.60 14.99
C TYR A 106 9.57 8.19 14.82
N ASP A 107 10.39 8.27 15.87
CA ASP A 107 11.80 7.87 15.79
C ASP A 107 11.96 6.34 15.74
N GLU A 108 11.21 5.60 16.56
CA GLU A 108 11.15 4.14 16.46
C GLU A 108 10.50 3.69 15.15
N CYS A 109 9.47 4.41 14.69
CA CYS A 109 8.85 4.18 13.39
C CYS A 109 9.89 4.30 12.26
N LEU A 110 10.62 5.41 12.18
CA LEU A 110 11.63 5.64 11.15
C LEU A 110 12.76 4.60 11.21
N THR A 111 13.18 4.22 12.43
CA THR A 111 14.16 3.15 12.62
C THR A 111 13.70 1.86 11.97
N ASN A 112 12.44 1.45 12.19
CA ASN A 112 11.89 0.22 11.62
C ASN A 112 11.63 0.33 10.11
N VAL A 113 11.21 1.49 9.61
CA VAL A 113 11.12 1.77 8.17
C VAL A 113 12.47 1.57 7.48
N ASN A 114 13.53 2.17 8.04
CA ASN A 114 14.88 2.04 7.49
C ASN A 114 15.39 0.60 7.53
N LEU A 115 15.12 -0.13 8.61
CA LEU A 115 15.48 -1.54 8.69
C LEU A 115 14.74 -2.38 7.65
N ALA A 116 13.44 -2.14 7.44
CA ALA A 116 12.63 -2.86 6.45
C ALA A 116 13.12 -2.59 5.02
N ILE A 117 13.36 -1.33 4.66
CA ILE A 117 13.87 -0.94 3.33
C ILE A 117 15.26 -1.53 3.06
N ASN A 118 16.10 -1.65 4.09
CA ASN A 118 17.43 -2.25 3.96
C ASN A 118 17.44 -3.80 4.02
N SER A 119 16.30 -4.43 4.28
CA SER A 119 16.17 -5.88 4.42
C SER A 119 15.09 -6.49 3.52
N ILE A 120 14.81 -5.83 2.38
CA ILE A 120 13.83 -6.30 1.39
C ILE A 120 14.21 -7.71 0.89
N PRO A 121 13.31 -8.69 0.99
CA PRO A 121 13.52 -10.02 0.42
C PRO A 121 13.70 -9.98 -1.10
N ASN A 122 14.67 -10.74 -1.63
CA ASN A 122 14.96 -10.76 -3.07
C ASN A 122 13.77 -11.24 -3.93
N ASP A 123 12.94 -12.11 -3.36
CA ASP A 123 11.79 -12.75 -3.99
C ASP A 123 10.47 -11.97 -3.81
N ILE A 124 10.51 -10.79 -3.18
CA ILE A 124 9.30 -10.04 -2.80
C ILE A 124 8.38 -9.71 -3.98
N ASN A 125 8.96 -9.57 -5.18
CA ASN A 125 8.24 -9.23 -6.41
C ASN A 125 8.01 -10.44 -7.35
N GLU A 126 8.41 -11.65 -6.96
CA GLU A 126 8.23 -12.84 -7.81
C GLU A 126 6.77 -13.29 -7.87
N GLN A 127 6.04 -13.17 -6.77
CA GLN A 127 4.62 -13.48 -6.65
C GLN A 127 3.93 -12.50 -5.68
N PRO A 128 2.65 -12.17 -5.88
CA PRO A 128 1.90 -11.37 -4.92
C PRO A 128 1.82 -12.11 -3.58
N ASN A 129 2.22 -11.44 -2.50
CA ASN A 129 2.17 -11.95 -1.14
C ASN A 129 1.96 -10.77 -0.17
N ARG A 130 1.73 -11.05 1.11
CA ARG A 130 1.53 -10.00 2.11
C ARG A 130 2.74 -9.07 2.22
N SER A 131 3.95 -9.59 2.09
CA SER A 131 5.19 -8.83 2.16
C SER A 131 5.28 -7.74 1.08
N SER A 132 4.86 -8.00 -0.16
CA SER A 132 4.90 -6.97 -1.21
C SER A 132 3.94 -5.81 -0.96
N LEU A 133 2.76 -6.08 -0.39
CA LEU A 133 1.88 -5.00 0.06
C LEU A 133 2.46 -4.27 1.28
N LEU A 134 3.06 -4.97 2.25
CA LEU A 134 3.76 -4.32 3.38
C LEU A 134 4.86 -3.38 2.87
N LEU A 135 5.62 -3.76 1.85
CA LEU A 135 6.64 -2.90 1.27
C LEU A 135 6.04 -1.61 0.70
N ALA A 136 4.94 -1.72 -0.05
CA ALA A 136 4.23 -0.54 -0.56
C ALA A 136 3.75 0.38 0.57
N GLU A 137 3.19 -0.18 1.64
CA GLU A 137 2.77 0.56 2.84
C GLU A 137 3.94 1.26 3.53
N ILE A 138 5.10 0.60 3.63
CA ILE A 138 6.31 1.17 4.24
C ILE A 138 6.88 2.33 3.43
N TYR A 139 6.83 2.26 2.10
CA TYR A 139 7.23 3.40 1.26
C TYR A 139 6.28 4.60 1.43
N ALA A 140 4.96 4.38 1.57
CA ALA A 140 4.02 5.46 1.89
C ALA A 140 4.31 6.06 3.27
N LEU A 141 4.59 5.20 4.26
CA LEU A 141 4.92 5.61 5.62
C LEU A 141 6.24 6.39 5.67
N ASN A 142 7.23 6.00 4.88
CA ASN A 142 8.48 6.71 4.72
C ASN A 142 8.25 8.12 4.16
N GLY A 143 7.45 8.24 3.09
CA GLY A 143 7.07 9.53 2.51
C GLY A 143 6.44 10.48 3.54
N LEU A 144 5.51 9.97 4.37
CA LEU A 144 4.90 10.73 5.46
C LEU A 144 5.91 11.20 6.51
N LEU A 145 6.87 10.35 6.89
CA LEU A 145 7.90 10.69 7.87
C LEU A 145 8.86 11.75 7.31
N LEU A 146 9.26 11.63 6.04
CA LEU A 146 10.11 12.58 5.35
C LEU A 146 9.41 13.95 5.19
N GLU A 147 8.13 13.97 4.79
CA GLU A 147 7.31 15.20 4.76
C GLU A 147 7.28 15.86 6.13
N LYS A 148 7.06 15.08 7.19
CA LYS A 148 6.97 15.61 8.56
C LYS A 148 8.28 16.20 9.05
N LYS A 149 9.41 15.66 8.61
CA LYS A 149 10.76 16.17 8.90
C LYS A 149 11.18 17.32 7.99
N ASN A 150 10.36 17.68 6.99
CA ASN A 150 10.70 18.64 5.93
C ASN A 150 12.01 18.26 5.22
N GLU A 151 12.18 16.97 4.93
CA GLU A 151 13.33 16.44 4.20
C GLU A 151 13.25 16.77 2.70
N ASP A 152 14.24 16.31 1.93
CA ASP A 152 14.34 16.57 0.50
C ASP A 152 13.08 16.10 -0.27
N LEU A 153 12.52 17.01 -1.07
CA LEU A 153 11.29 16.79 -1.83
C LEU A 153 11.43 15.64 -2.84
N HIS A 154 12.62 15.43 -3.40
CA HIS A 154 12.85 14.32 -4.32
C HIS A 154 12.74 12.97 -3.61
N GLU A 155 13.25 12.85 -2.39
CA GLU A 155 13.13 11.63 -1.58
C GLU A 155 11.69 11.37 -1.14
N ILE A 156 10.95 12.43 -0.80
CA ILE A 156 9.51 12.36 -0.50
C ILE A 156 8.74 11.82 -1.71
N ILE A 157 8.92 12.46 -2.88
CA ILE A 157 8.25 12.07 -4.12
C ILE A 157 8.61 10.62 -4.48
N LYS A 158 9.89 10.25 -4.40
CA LYS A 158 10.35 8.90 -4.68
C LYS A 158 9.68 7.87 -3.78
N SER A 159 9.56 8.16 -2.47
CA SER A 159 8.91 7.26 -1.53
C SER A 159 7.44 7.01 -1.88
N PHE A 160 6.69 8.06 -2.21
CA PHE A 160 5.29 7.87 -2.63
C PHE A 160 5.17 7.19 -4.00
N ASP A 161 6.07 7.48 -4.95
CA ASP A 161 6.09 6.83 -6.26
C ASP A 161 6.39 5.33 -6.16
N ASP A 162 7.37 4.93 -5.35
CA ASP A 162 7.69 3.52 -5.08
C ASP A 162 6.50 2.80 -4.43
N SER A 163 5.80 3.44 -3.49
CA SER A 163 4.56 2.92 -2.89
C SER A 163 3.46 2.67 -3.93
N CYS A 164 3.19 3.65 -4.79
CA CYS A 164 2.19 3.53 -5.84
C CYS A 164 2.52 2.41 -6.83
N LYS A 165 3.77 2.33 -7.31
CA LYS A 165 4.19 1.28 -8.27
C LYS A 165 4.08 -0.13 -7.71
N LEU A 166 4.50 -0.34 -6.46
CA LEU A 166 4.43 -1.64 -5.80
C LEU A 166 2.99 -2.06 -5.54
N SER A 167 2.15 -1.15 -5.05
CA SER A 167 0.73 -1.45 -4.83
C SER A 167 0.00 -1.76 -6.14
N GLN A 168 0.27 -1.04 -7.24
CA GLN A 168 -0.26 -1.39 -8.57
C GLN A 168 0.10 -2.81 -8.99
N THR A 169 1.36 -3.19 -8.77
CA THR A 169 1.86 -4.53 -9.08
C THR A 169 1.16 -5.60 -8.24
N TYR A 170 1.03 -5.34 -6.94
CA TYR A 170 0.34 -6.22 -5.99
C TYR A 170 -1.13 -6.43 -6.40
N TYR A 171 -1.92 -5.35 -6.48
CA TYR A 171 -3.36 -5.47 -6.81
C TYR A 171 -3.59 -6.05 -8.20
N GLY A 172 -2.80 -5.65 -9.20
CA GLY A 172 -2.89 -6.20 -10.54
C GLY A 172 -2.49 -7.68 -10.66
N ALA A 173 -1.74 -8.22 -9.70
CA ALA A 173 -1.43 -9.65 -9.62
C ALA A 173 -2.49 -10.41 -8.80
N VAL A 174 -3.01 -9.79 -7.74
CA VAL A 174 -4.10 -10.32 -6.92
C VAL A 174 -5.38 -10.50 -7.73
N GLU A 175 -5.78 -9.52 -8.55
CA GLU A 175 -6.97 -9.62 -9.42
C GLU A 175 -6.89 -10.76 -10.45
N LYS A 176 -5.68 -11.07 -10.93
CA LYS A 176 -5.46 -12.19 -11.88
C LYS A 176 -5.61 -13.55 -11.21
N THR A 177 -5.55 -13.59 -9.88
CA THR A 177 -5.67 -14.82 -9.11
C THR A 177 -7.16 -15.17 -8.95
N LYS A 178 -7.66 -15.98 -9.89
CA LYS A 178 -9.09 -16.34 -10.08
C LYS A 178 -9.84 -16.96 -8.88
N ASN A 179 -9.16 -17.22 -7.76
CA ASN A 179 -9.69 -17.94 -6.59
C ASN A 179 -9.86 -17.07 -5.32
N LEU A 180 -9.64 -15.76 -5.42
CA LEU A 180 -9.80 -14.82 -4.32
C LEU A 180 -11.20 -14.22 -4.34
N SER A 181 -11.84 -14.12 -3.18
CA SER A 181 -13.15 -13.45 -3.07
C SER A 181 -12.98 -11.96 -3.31
N ASN A 182 -13.59 -11.43 -4.38
CA ASN A 182 -13.50 -10.00 -4.72
C ASN A 182 -14.06 -9.09 -3.61
N ASP A 183 -14.98 -9.59 -2.79
CA ASP A 183 -15.67 -8.82 -1.74
C ASP A 183 -14.75 -8.33 -0.60
N ASN A 184 -13.57 -8.96 -0.41
CA ASN A 184 -12.60 -8.53 0.62
C ASN A 184 -11.51 -7.63 0.06
N LEU A 185 -11.42 -7.44 -1.26
CA LEU A 185 -10.45 -6.50 -1.82
C LEU A 185 -10.84 -5.07 -1.47
N ASP A 186 -12.12 -4.78 -1.28
CA ASP A 186 -12.70 -3.48 -0.90
C ASP A 186 -12.26 -2.93 0.47
N ILE A 187 -11.28 -3.57 1.12
CA ILE A 187 -10.65 -3.03 2.32
C ILE A 187 -9.79 -1.82 1.94
N GLU A 188 -10.27 -0.65 2.33
CA GLU A 188 -9.59 0.64 2.24
C GLU A 188 -8.22 0.56 2.93
N ASN A 189 -7.15 0.72 2.17
CA ASN A 189 -5.79 0.82 2.70
C ASN A 189 -5.40 2.29 2.72
N SER A 190 -5.66 2.94 3.85
CA SER A 190 -5.52 4.39 4.01
C SER A 190 -4.12 4.92 3.67
N LEU A 191 -3.05 4.13 3.87
CA LEU A 191 -1.69 4.53 3.53
C LEU A 191 -1.48 4.55 2.02
N ILE A 192 -1.97 3.53 1.32
CA ILE A 192 -1.87 3.45 -0.14
C ILE A 192 -2.74 4.54 -0.77
N GLU A 193 -3.96 4.73 -0.29
CA GLU A 193 -4.81 5.83 -0.74
C GLU A 193 -4.16 7.19 -0.53
N LEU A 194 -3.54 7.41 0.62
CA LEU A 194 -2.80 8.64 0.87
C LEU A 194 -1.66 8.82 -0.14
N ALA A 195 -0.89 7.78 -0.45
CA ALA A 195 0.21 7.87 -1.41
C ALA A 195 -0.26 8.30 -2.81
N TYR A 196 -1.35 7.70 -3.30
CA TYR A 196 -1.91 8.05 -4.61
C TYR A 196 -2.53 9.45 -4.63
N GLN A 197 -3.09 9.95 -3.51
CA GLN A 197 -3.55 11.34 -3.43
C GLN A 197 -2.38 12.33 -3.34
N ARG A 198 -1.33 11.99 -2.58
CA ARG A 198 -0.19 12.87 -2.32
C ARG A 198 0.73 13.03 -3.52
N LEU A 199 1.04 11.96 -4.24
CA LEU A 199 2.06 11.99 -5.29
C LEU A 199 1.75 13.03 -6.40
N PRO A 200 0.55 13.08 -7.01
CA PRO A 200 0.25 14.09 -8.03
C PRO A 200 0.31 15.52 -7.46
N LEU A 201 -0.13 15.71 -6.22
CA LEU A 201 -0.14 17.02 -5.56
C LEU A 201 1.28 17.52 -5.29
N LEU A 202 2.20 16.64 -4.91
CA LEU A 202 3.61 16.98 -4.72
C LEU A 202 4.28 17.40 -6.04
N HIS A 203 4.00 16.69 -7.13
CA HIS A 203 4.44 17.11 -8.47
C HIS A 203 3.84 18.46 -8.85
N ALA A 204 2.55 18.68 -8.60
CA ALA A 204 1.89 19.94 -8.90
C ALA A 204 2.47 21.10 -8.09
N SER A 205 2.72 20.92 -6.78
CA SER A 205 3.33 21.94 -5.92
C SER A 205 4.77 22.25 -6.32
N ASN A 206 5.46 21.30 -6.97
CA ASN A 206 6.82 21.48 -7.48
C ASN A 206 6.85 22.03 -8.93
N ASN A 207 5.79 22.71 -9.38
CA ASN A 207 5.63 23.24 -10.74
C ASN A 207 5.70 22.19 -11.87
N ASN A 208 5.62 20.90 -11.55
CA ASN A 208 5.63 19.80 -12.51
C ASN A 208 4.19 19.40 -12.88
N ILE A 209 3.40 20.37 -13.32
CA ILE A 209 1.96 20.21 -13.61
C ILE A 209 1.70 19.12 -14.66
N LYS A 210 2.56 19.04 -15.69
CA LYS A 210 2.44 18.01 -16.74
C LYS A 210 2.51 16.60 -16.17
N THR A 211 3.50 16.35 -15.31
CA THR A 211 3.66 15.07 -14.63
C THR A 211 2.50 14.77 -13.69
N ALA A 212 2.02 15.77 -12.94
CA ALA A 212 0.83 15.59 -12.09
C ALA A 212 -0.41 15.17 -12.89
N ILE A 213 -0.65 15.80 -14.04
CA ILE A 213 -1.75 15.45 -14.97
C ILE A 213 -1.60 14.02 -15.48
N GLU A 214 -0.40 13.63 -15.91
CA GLU A 214 -0.12 12.27 -16.41
C GLU A 214 -0.35 11.21 -15.33
N ILE A 215 0.06 11.50 -14.08
CA ILE A 215 -0.17 10.60 -12.94
C ILE A 215 -1.66 10.46 -12.65
N PHE A 216 -2.42 11.57 -12.54
CA PHE A 216 -3.86 11.53 -12.32
C PHE A 216 -4.59 10.74 -13.41
N ARG A 217 -4.28 11.01 -14.68
CA ARG A 217 -4.84 10.25 -15.82
C ARG A 217 -4.53 8.77 -15.71
N SER A 218 -3.28 8.41 -15.41
CA SER A 218 -2.87 7.01 -15.23
C SER A 218 -3.70 6.33 -14.13
N TYR A 219 -3.85 6.97 -12.97
CA TYR A 219 -4.59 6.40 -11.85
C TYR A 219 -6.09 6.23 -12.14
N ILE A 220 -6.72 7.22 -12.78
CA ILE A 220 -8.15 7.17 -13.09
C ILE A 220 -8.44 6.16 -14.23
N GLN A 221 -7.54 6.06 -15.22
CA GLN A 221 -7.69 5.13 -16.34
C GLN A 221 -7.41 3.66 -15.96
N ASN A 222 -6.60 3.43 -14.93
CA ASN A 222 -6.30 2.08 -14.46
C ASN A 222 -7.46 1.56 -13.58
N VAL A 223 -8.31 0.75 -14.19
CA VAL A 223 -9.55 0.17 -13.62
C VAL A 223 -9.30 -0.88 -12.52
N HIS A 224 -8.05 -1.29 -12.28
CA HIS A 224 -7.66 -2.55 -11.64
C HIS A 224 -7.63 -2.54 -10.11
N ILE A 225 -8.31 -1.60 -9.48
CA ILE A 225 -8.44 -1.62 -8.02
C ILE A 225 -9.86 -1.20 -7.66
N LYS A 226 -10.77 -2.18 -7.60
CA LYS A 226 -12.15 -1.98 -7.08
C LYS A 226 -12.14 -1.37 -5.67
N SER A 227 -11.14 -1.73 -4.87
CA SER A 227 -10.94 -1.19 -3.54
C SER A 227 -10.58 0.29 -3.48
N LEU A 228 -10.27 0.89 -4.63
CA LEU A 228 -10.07 2.34 -4.77
C LEU A 228 -11.29 3.03 -5.39
N GLU A 229 -12.48 2.42 -5.42
CA GLU A 229 -13.68 3.08 -5.96
C GLU A 229 -14.04 4.34 -5.16
N THR A 230 -13.95 4.29 -3.83
CA THR A 230 -14.11 5.45 -2.94
C THR A 230 -13.00 6.49 -3.17
N MET A 231 -11.76 6.02 -3.30
CA MET A 231 -10.62 6.87 -3.61
C MET A 231 -10.73 7.54 -5.00
N ARG A 232 -11.27 6.85 -6.00
CA ARG A 232 -11.34 7.31 -7.39
C ARG A 232 -12.15 8.61 -7.49
N GLN A 233 -13.26 8.70 -6.77
CA GLN A 233 -14.05 9.93 -6.72
C GLN A 233 -13.22 11.11 -6.17
N THR A 234 -12.43 10.86 -5.12
CA THR A 234 -11.53 11.87 -4.55
C THR A 234 -10.45 12.30 -5.54
N LEU A 235 -9.80 11.33 -6.21
CA LEU A 235 -8.80 11.61 -7.24
C LEU A 235 -9.37 12.39 -8.42
N ILE A 236 -10.55 12.01 -8.90
CA ILE A 236 -11.26 12.68 -10.00
C ILE A 236 -11.52 14.15 -9.62
N LYS A 237 -12.05 14.39 -8.42
CA LYS A 237 -12.29 15.75 -7.93
C LYS A 237 -10.99 16.55 -7.83
N GLN A 238 -9.94 15.99 -7.22
CA GLN A 238 -8.63 16.64 -7.11
C GLN A 238 -8.05 16.97 -8.49
N TYR A 239 -8.24 16.06 -9.45
CA TYR A 239 -7.77 16.25 -10.80
C TYR A 239 -8.54 17.36 -11.53
N ALA A 240 -9.87 17.37 -11.44
CA ALA A 240 -10.70 18.43 -12.01
C ALA A 240 -10.32 19.81 -11.43
N GLU A 241 -10.06 19.88 -10.12
CA GLU A 241 -9.58 21.10 -9.48
C GLU A 241 -8.20 21.55 -10.00
N LEU A 242 -7.27 20.62 -10.23
CA LEU A 242 -5.96 20.93 -10.83
C LEU A 242 -6.13 21.52 -12.23
N LEU A 243 -6.96 20.88 -13.08
CA LEU A 243 -7.22 21.36 -14.43
C LEU A 243 -7.83 22.77 -14.42
N LEU A 244 -8.86 22.99 -13.59
CA LEU A 244 -9.51 24.30 -13.45
C LEU A 244 -8.56 25.41 -13.02
N LYS A 245 -7.58 25.12 -12.16
CA LYS A 245 -6.68 26.12 -11.57
C LYS A 245 -5.41 26.35 -12.38
N CYS A 246 -4.91 25.31 -13.06
CA CYS A 246 -3.55 25.31 -13.61
C CYS A 246 -3.49 25.12 -15.14
N VAL A 247 -4.61 24.78 -15.79
CA VAL A 247 -4.65 24.47 -17.22
C VAL A 247 -5.63 25.38 -17.94
N CYS A 248 -5.25 25.79 -19.14
CA CYS A 248 -6.06 26.57 -20.08
C CYS A 248 -5.98 25.94 -21.47
N LYS A 249 -6.81 26.41 -22.41
CA LYS A 249 -6.84 25.86 -23.78
C LYS A 249 -5.49 25.89 -24.50
N GLY A 250 -4.62 26.86 -24.16
CA GLY A 250 -3.31 27.02 -24.79
C GLY A 250 -2.21 26.10 -24.27
N ASN A 251 -2.34 25.55 -23.06
CA ASN A 251 -1.33 24.65 -22.47
C ASN A 251 -1.89 23.24 -22.18
N TYR A 252 -3.13 22.98 -22.54
CA TYR A 252 -3.76 21.67 -22.46
C TYR A 252 -3.01 20.65 -23.32
N ILE A 253 -2.75 19.47 -22.73
CA ILE A 253 -2.14 18.34 -23.43
C ILE A 253 -3.24 17.29 -23.63
N PRO A 254 -3.68 17.04 -24.88
CA PRO A 254 -4.73 16.04 -25.17
C PRO A 254 -4.35 14.64 -24.68
N ILE A 255 -5.36 13.86 -24.32
CA ILE A 255 -5.18 12.45 -23.96
C ILE A 255 -4.79 11.68 -25.23
N THR A 256 -3.60 11.10 -25.25
CA THR A 256 -3.15 10.20 -26.32
C THR A 256 -3.48 8.76 -25.95
N ILE A 257 -4.29 8.09 -26.77
CA ILE A 257 -4.44 6.64 -26.70
C ILE A 257 -3.23 6.04 -27.41
N SER A 258 -2.28 5.49 -26.65
CA SER A 258 -1.20 4.71 -27.25
C SER A 258 -1.74 3.35 -27.71
N ASP A 259 -1.53 3.01 -28.99
CA ASP A 259 -1.83 1.70 -29.61
C ASP A 259 -0.89 0.56 -29.12
N GLU A 260 -0.20 0.75 -28.00
CA GLU A 260 0.88 -0.15 -27.57
C GLU A 260 0.33 -1.46 -27.00
N LYS A 261 0.29 -2.48 -27.87
CA LYS A 261 0.08 -3.91 -27.56
C LYS A 261 1.11 -4.53 -26.60
N ASN A 262 2.06 -3.77 -26.05
CA ASN A 262 3.22 -4.32 -25.33
C ASN A 262 3.33 -3.99 -23.83
N ASN A 263 2.43 -3.20 -23.25
CA ASN A 263 2.35 -3.07 -21.80
C ASN A 263 1.03 -3.62 -21.28
N LYS A 264 1.11 -4.65 -20.43
CA LYS A 264 -0.01 -5.35 -19.78
C LYS A 264 -0.73 -4.47 -18.76
N VAL A 265 -1.23 -3.33 -19.19
CA VAL A 265 -2.13 -2.46 -18.43
C VAL A 265 -3.37 -2.30 -19.29
N ASN A 266 -4.42 -3.07 -18.97
CA ASN A 266 -5.68 -3.05 -19.70
C ASN A 266 -6.33 -1.67 -19.51
N ARG A 267 -5.97 -0.71 -20.37
CA ARG A 267 -6.70 0.54 -20.55
C ARG A 267 -8.02 0.21 -21.23
N ARG A 268 -9.09 0.96 -20.95
CA ARG A 268 -10.37 0.82 -21.66
C ARG A 268 -10.11 1.11 -23.14
N THR A 269 -10.00 0.07 -23.96
CA THR A 269 -9.83 0.17 -25.41
C THR A 269 -11.08 -0.37 -26.08
N SER A 270 -12.09 0.48 -26.18
CA SER A 270 -13.17 0.27 -27.15
C SER A 270 -13.24 1.52 -28.03
N GLN A 271 -13.39 1.32 -29.33
CA GLN A 271 -13.45 2.38 -30.35
C GLN A 271 -14.61 3.37 -30.15
N SER A 272 -15.45 3.16 -29.13
CA SER A 272 -16.62 3.98 -28.78
C SER A 272 -16.47 4.80 -27.49
N LEU A 273 -15.27 4.89 -26.90
CA LEU A 273 -15.08 5.69 -25.69
C LEU A 273 -14.96 7.18 -26.03
N PHE A 274 -15.66 8.01 -25.26
CA PHE A 274 -15.50 9.45 -25.33
C PHE A 274 -14.09 9.83 -24.85
N ILE A 275 -13.40 10.65 -25.64
CA ILE A 275 -12.08 11.18 -25.33
C ILE A 275 -12.20 12.71 -25.35
N PRO A 276 -11.96 13.39 -24.23
CA PRO A 276 -11.93 14.85 -24.17
C PRO A 276 -10.96 15.46 -25.18
N ARG A 277 -11.45 16.40 -25.98
CA ARG A 277 -10.68 17.13 -26.99
C ARG A 277 -10.00 18.37 -26.43
N ASP A 278 -10.60 18.97 -25.40
CA ASP A 278 -10.06 20.12 -24.70
C ASP A 278 -10.22 19.99 -23.19
N VAL A 279 -9.70 20.99 -22.47
CA VAL A 279 -9.72 21.04 -21.01
C VAL A 279 -11.15 21.13 -20.45
N ASP A 280 -12.07 21.80 -21.16
CA ASP A 280 -13.45 21.96 -20.68
C ASP A 280 -14.19 20.62 -20.75
N GLU A 281 -14.00 19.87 -21.85
CA GLU A 281 -14.52 18.51 -22.01
C GLU A 281 -13.93 17.54 -20.98
N GLU A 282 -12.64 17.67 -20.62
CA GLU A 282 -12.03 16.78 -19.63
C GLU A 282 -12.56 17.08 -18.23
N ILE A 283 -12.69 18.36 -17.86
CA ILE A 283 -13.27 18.77 -16.58
C ILE A 283 -14.73 18.32 -16.45
N LEU A 284 -15.53 18.40 -17.52
CA LEU A 284 -16.94 17.98 -17.50
C LEU A 284 -17.11 16.45 -17.45
N LEU A 285 -16.12 15.70 -17.93
CA LEU A 285 -16.13 14.24 -17.89
C LEU A 285 -15.77 13.68 -16.50
N LEU A 286 -14.91 14.40 -15.77
CA LEU A 286 -14.47 14.09 -14.42
C LEU A 286 -15.61 14.34 -13.41
#